data_AF-A0A1H1V2K7-F1
#
_entry.id   AF-A0A1H1V2K7-F1
#
_cell.length_a   1.000
_cell.length_b   1.000
_cell.length_c   1.000
_cell.angle_alpha   90.00
_cell.angle_beta   90.00
_cell.angle_gamma   90.00
#
_symmetry.space_group_name_H-M   'P 1'
#
loop_
_entity.id
_entity.type
_entity.pdbx_description
1 polymer ?
#
loop_
_entity_poly.entity_id
_entity_poly.type
_entity_poly.pdbx_seq_one_letter_code
_entity_poly.pdbx_strand_id
1 'polypeptide(L)'
;MTLPDLTAYVPHRITADADFEGTVVPGLRAEFFRRPDGDRIASVGRYSYLGREVLMAWGFVDEQHCRWHAVHDPVDGWQATVDGCPDIRKNPDTIEVRTPTGAWLPVGA
;
A
#
# COMPACT_ATOMS: atom_id res chain seq x y z
N MET A 1 -1.35 -13.85 -7.87
CA MET A 1 -2.11 -12.59 -8.10
C MET A 1 -1.14 -11.59 -8.71
N THR A 2 -1.58 -10.68 -9.58
CA THR A 2 -0.73 -9.64 -10.18
C THR A 2 -1.03 -8.28 -9.56
N LEU A 3 -0.11 -7.34 -9.74
CA LEU A 3 -0.30 -5.94 -9.35
C LEU A 3 -1.61 -5.38 -9.94
N PRO A 4 -2.46 -4.68 -9.17
CA PRO A 4 -3.69 -4.09 -9.70
C PRO A 4 -3.43 -2.98 -10.72
N ASP A 5 -4.13 -3.02 -11.85
CA ASP A 5 -4.22 -1.88 -12.77
C ASP A 5 -5.29 -0.89 -12.25
N LEU A 6 -4.84 0.25 -11.74
CA LEU A 6 -5.71 1.27 -11.15
C LEU A 6 -6.63 1.95 -12.17
N THR A 7 -6.37 1.86 -13.48
CA THR A 7 -7.26 2.42 -14.51
C THR A 7 -8.60 1.69 -14.58
N ALA A 8 -8.67 0.46 -14.05
CA ALA A 8 -9.88 -0.32 -13.91
C ALA A 8 -10.66 -0.03 -12.62
N TYR A 9 -10.23 0.95 -11.81
CA TYR A 9 -10.86 1.32 -10.55
C TYR A 9 -11.30 2.78 -10.55
N VAL A 10 -12.26 3.10 -9.68
CA VAL A 10 -12.66 4.48 -9.41
C VAL A 10 -12.02 4.99 -8.11
N PRO A 11 -11.52 6.23 -8.06
CA PRO A 11 -11.08 6.85 -6.81
C PRO A 11 -12.23 6.89 -5.81
N HIS A 12 -11.96 6.48 -4.57
CA HIS A 12 -12.96 6.42 -3.52
C HIS A 12 -12.66 7.38 -2.36
N ARG A 13 -11.42 7.40 -1.86
CA ARG A 13 -11.02 8.23 -0.72
C ARG A 13 -9.54 8.54 -0.76
N ILE A 14 -9.16 9.69 -0.22
CA ILE A 14 -7.77 10.07 -0.02
C ILE A 14 -7.58 10.47 1.44
N THR A 15 -6.51 9.99 2.06
CA THR A 15 -6.12 10.33 3.42
C THR A 15 -4.69 10.88 3.39
N ALA A 16 -4.52 12.12 3.85
CA ALA A 16 -3.20 12.67 4.15
C ALA A 16 -2.78 12.24 5.56
N ASP A 17 -1.48 12.11 5.79
CA ASP A 17 -0.88 11.61 7.04
C ASP A 17 -1.58 10.33 7.53
N ALA A 18 -1.64 9.34 6.64
CA ALA A 18 -2.27 8.06 6.93
C ALA A 18 -1.59 7.36 8.12
N ASP A 19 -2.36 6.52 8.80
CA ASP A 19 -1.85 5.71 9.90
C ASP A 19 -1.48 4.30 9.43
N PHE A 20 -0.51 3.70 10.13
CA PHE A 20 -0.27 2.26 10.12
C PHE A 20 -0.39 1.74 11.55
N GLU A 21 -1.23 0.73 11.75
CA GLU A 21 -1.53 0.16 13.07
C GLU A 21 -1.91 1.23 14.12
N GLY A 22 -2.66 2.26 13.70
CA GLY A 22 -3.08 3.35 14.58
C GLY A 22 -2.02 4.43 14.83
N THR A 23 -0.81 4.30 14.27
CA THR A 23 0.23 5.32 14.35
C THR A 23 0.23 6.19 13.11
N VAL A 24 -0.10 7.47 13.28
CA VAL A 24 -0.02 8.48 12.21
C VAL A 24 1.42 8.62 11.71
N VAL A 25 1.58 8.56 10.39
CA VAL A 25 2.85 8.76 9.69
C VAL A 25 2.78 10.07 8.90
N PRO A 26 3.37 11.17 9.41
CA PRO A 26 3.42 12.43 8.68
C PRO A 26 4.10 12.26 7.31
N GLY A 27 3.49 12.80 6.26
CA GLY A 27 3.98 12.69 4.88
C GLY A 27 3.56 11.42 4.14
N LEU A 28 2.86 10.49 4.81
CA LEU A 28 2.27 9.33 4.18
C LEU A 28 0.88 9.68 3.63
N ARG A 29 0.70 9.54 2.33
CA ARG A 29 -0.58 9.70 1.64
C ARG A 29 -1.11 8.33 1.26
N ALA A 30 -2.37 8.05 1.61
CA ALA A 30 -3.09 6.85 1.18
C ALA A 30 -4.23 7.23 0.22
N GLU A 31 -4.28 6.58 -0.94
CA GLU A 31 -5.32 6.74 -1.94
C GLU A 31 -6.04 5.40 -2.13
N PHE A 32 -7.35 5.40 -1.88
CA PHE A 32 -8.18 4.21 -1.94
C PHE A 32 -9.03 4.23 -3.20
N PHE A 33 -9.02 3.11 -3.91
CA PHE A 33 -9.73 2.88 -5.15
C PHE A 33 -10.64 1.67 -5.01
N ARG A 34 -11.77 1.68 -5.71
CA ARG A 34 -12.75 0.57 -5.67
C ARG A 34 -13.23 0.20 -7.07
N ARG A 35 -13.60 -1.06 -7.24
CA ARG A 35 -14.41 -1.51 -8.39
C ARG A 35 -15.34 -2.65 -7.97
N PRO A 36 -16.51 -2.80 -8.62
CA PRO A 36 -17.31 -4.02 -8.51
C PRO A 36 -16.52 -5.23 -9.03
N ASP A 37 -16.65 -6.36 -8.37
CA ASP A 37 -16.07 -7.65 -8.75
C ASP A 37 -17.06 -8.77 -8.38
N GLY A 38 -17.96 -9.08 -9.31
CA GLY A 38 -19.12 -9.94 -9.04
C GLY A 38 -20.00 -9.36 -7.93
N ASP A 39 -20.26 -10.18 -6.90
CA ASP A 39 -21.04 -9.79 -5.71
C ASP A 39 -20.19 -9.05 -4.65
N ARG A 40 -18.91 -8.81 -4.93
CA ARG A 40 -17.97 -8.17 -3.99
C ARG A 40 -17.47 -6.84 -4.54
N ILE A 41 -16.82 -6.07 -3.67
CA ILE A 41 -16.17 -4.81 -4.04
C ILE A 41 -14.68 -4.97 -3.81
N ALA A 42 -13.91 -5.04 -4.89
CA ALA A 42 -12.46 -5.01 -4.82
C ALA A 42 -11.99 -3.62 -4.40
N SER A 43 -11.02 -3.56 -3.49
CA SER A 43 -10.46 -2.33 -2.94
C SER A 43 -8.94 -2.36 -3.01
N VAL A 44 -8.34 -1.26 -3.46
CA VAL A 44 -6.89 -1.07 -3.53
C VAL A 44 -6.51 0.20 -2.79
N GLY A 45 -5.55 0.13 -1.90
CA GLY A 45 -4.88 1.27 -1.29
C GLY A 45 -3.50 1.46 -1.91
N ARG A 46 -3.26 2.61 -2.53
CA ARG A 46 -1.93 3.07 -2.96
C ARG A 46 -1.37 4.03 -1.93
N TYR A 47 -0.15 3.76 -1.49
CA TYR A 47 0.51 4.57 -0.48
C TYR A 47 1.73 5.25 -1.08
N SER A 48 1.87 6.53 -0.79
CA SER A 48 3.02 7.34 -1.19
C SER A 48 3.58 8.07 0.02
N TYR A 49 4.91 8.05 0.18
CA TYR A 49 5.59 8.78 1.23
C TYR A 49 6.39 9.93 0.60
N LEU A 50 6.13 11.16 1.04
CA LEU A 50 6.75 12.38 0.50
C LEU A 50 6.69 12.45 -1.04
N GLY A 51 5.56 12.00 -1.61
CA GLY A 51 5.31 12.01 -3.05
C GLY A 51 5.88 10.83 -3.84
N ARG A 52 6.57 9.88 -3.21
CA ARG A 52 7.08 8.67 -3.86
C ARG A 52 6.19 7.47 -3.51
N GLU A 53 5.79 6.67 -4.50
CA GLU A 53 5.05 5.43 -4.26
C GLU A 53 5.90 4.45 -3.45
N VAL A 54 5.32 3.84 -2.40
CA VAL A 54 6.04 2.94 -1.49
C VAL A 54 5.43 1.55 -1.44
N LEU A 55 4.11 1.43 -1.50
CA LEU A 55 3.43 0.14 -1.54
C LEU A 55 2.01 0.27 -2.09
N MET A 56 1.47 -0.86 -2.51
CA MET A 56 0.04 -1.07 -2.74
C MET A 56 -0.43 -2.26 -1.93
N ALA A 57 -1.61 -2.15 -1.33
CA ALA A 57 -2.27 -3.24 -0.64
C ALA A 57 -3.72 -3.36 -1.12
N TRP A 58 -4.21 -4.57 -1.35
CA TRP A 58 -5.53 -4.79 -1.92
C TRP A 58 -6.19 -6.07 -1.41
N GLY A 59 -7.49 -6.15 -1.66
CA GLY A 59 -8.38 -7.22 -1.25
C GLY A 59 -9.80 -6.78 -1.56
N PHE A 60 -10.72 -7.12 -0.66
CA PHE A 60 -12.12 -6.75 -0.79
C PHE A 60 -12.58 -5.93 0.42
N VAL A 61 -13.60 -5.08 0.22
CA VAL A 61 -14.13 -4.19 1.26
C VAL A 61 -14.73 -4.95 2.46
N ASP A 62 -15.19 -6.18 2.24
CA ASP A 62 -15.74 -7.08 3.26
C ASP A 62 -14.65 -7.82 4.07
N GLU A 63 -13.37 -7.65 3.74
CA GLU A 63 -12.24 -8.26 4.45
C GLU A 63 -11.70 -7.32 5.53
N GLN A 64 -11.41 -7.87 6.72
CA GLN A 64 -10.82 -7.10 7.83
C GLN A 64 -9.37 -6.67 7.55
N HIS A 65 -8.66 -7.45 6.73
CA HIS A 65 -7.25 -7.26 6.44
C HIS A 65 -7.01 -7.25 4.94
N CYS A 66 -5.92 -6.61 4.51
CA CYS A 66 -5.48 -6.68 3.14
C CYS A 66 -5.17 -8.14 2.80
N ARG A 67 -5.61 -8.57 1.63
CA ARG A 67 -5.40 -9.93 1.15
C ARG A 67 -4.05 -10.08 0.46
N TRP A 68 -3.59 -9.02 -0.17
CA TRP A 68 -2.31 -8.96 -0.87
C TRP A 68 -1.67 -7.58 -0.73
N HIS A 69 -0.36 -7.53 -0.93
CA HIS A 69 0.38 -6.30 -1.11
C HIS A 69 1.56 -6.46 -2.08
N ALA A 70 2.11 -5.34 -2.51
CA ALA A 70 3.37 -5.23 -3.24
C ALA A 70 4.10 -3.97 -2.77
N VAL A 71 5.42 -4.03 -2.70
CA VAL A 71 6.29 -2.92 -2.30
C VAL A 71 6.93 -2.32 -3.54
N HIS A 72 7.08 -0.99 -3.58
CA HIS A 72 7.76 -0.29 -4.65
C HIS A 72 9.18 0.03 -4.21
N ASP A 73 10.16 -0.58 -4.88
CA ASP A 73 11.56 -0.22 -4.78
C ASP A 73 11.86 0.96 -5.72
N PRO A 74 12.52 2.04 -5.25
CA PRO A 74 12.80 3.20 -6.10
C PRO A 74 13.80 2.91 -7.24
N VAL A 75 14.58 1.84 -7.15
CA VAL A 75 15.56 1.41 -8.16
C VAL A 75 14.98 0.30 -9.04
N ASP A 76 14.41 -0.72 -8.41
CA ASP A 76 13.97 -1.95 -9.10
C ASP A 76 12.46 -1.94 -9.46
N GLY A 77 11.71 -0.95 -9.00
CA GLY A 77 10.28 -0.81 -9.23
C GLY A 77 9.41 -1.71 -8.36
N TRP A 78 8.20 -2.02 -8.86
CA TRP A 78 7.24 -2.87 -8.15
C TRP A 78 7.77 -4.30 -7.97
N GLN A 79 7.91 -4.69 -6.70
CA GLN A 79 8.33 -6.02 -6.30
C GLN A 79 7.20 -7.04 -6.43
N ALA A 80 7.53 -8.32 -6.26
CA ALA A 80 6.57 -9.41 -6.30
C ALA A 80 5.42 -9.22 -5.31
N THR A 81 4.23 -9.66 -5.71
CA THR A 81 3.04 -9.68 -4.85
C THR A 81 3.20 -10.70 -3.73
N VAL A 82 2.80 -10.31 -2.52
CA VAL A 82 2.84 -11.12 -1.31
C VAL A 82 1.44 -11.20 -0.70
N ASP A 83 1.12 -12.35 -0.10
CA ASP A 83 -0.14 -12.54 0.63
C ASP A 83 -0.13 -11.79 1.99
N GLY A 84 -1.27 -11.22 2.36
CA GLY A 84 -1.46 -10.49 3.62
C GLY A 84 -1.11 -9.00 3.56
N CYS A 85 -1.16 -8.36 4.73
CA CYS A 85 -0.84 -6.95 4.93
C CYS A 85 0.68 -6.70 4.82
N PRO A 86 1.10 -5.49 4.41
CA PRO A 86 2.50 -5.09 4.44
C PRO A 86 3.00 -4.90 5.89
N ASP A 87 4.25 -5.27 6.15
CA ASP A 87 4.95 -4.95 7.39
C ASP A 87 5.67 -3.60 7.24
N ILE A 88 5.44 -2.66 8.17
CA ILE A 88 5.95 -1.29 8.09
C ILE A 88 6.52 -0.88 9.45
N ARG A 89 7.62 -0.14 9.43
CA ARG A 89 8.24 0.44 10.62
C ARG A 89 8.41 1.93 10.43
N LYS A 90 8.12 2.69 11.49
CA LYS A 90 8.36 4.11 11.56
C LYS A 90 9.68 4.36 12.29
N ASN A 91 10.57 5.10 11.63
CA ASN A 91 11.76 5.70 12.23
C ASN A 91 11.51 7.20 12.46
N PRO A 92 12.38 7.92 13.20
CA PRO A 92 12.18 9.35 13.49
C PRO A 92 11.94 10.20 12.25
N ASP A 93 12.70 9.96 11.18
CA ASP A 93 12.71 10.79 9.97
C ASP A 93 12.29 10.03 8.69
N THR A 94 12.04 8.73 8.77
CA THR A 94 11.72 7.87 7.62
C THR A 94 10.73 6.78 7.97
N ILE A 95 10.24 6.08 6.95
CA ILE A 95 9.58 4.78 7.12
C ILE A 95 10.39 3.69 6.45
N GLU A 96 10.21 2.46 6.90
CA GLU A 96 10.74 1.26 6.25
C GLU A 96 9.60 0.30 5.94
N VAL A 97 9.60 -0.26 4.74
CA VAL A 97 8.63 -1.27 4.33
C VAL A 97 9.35 -2.58 4.10
N ARG A 98 8.81 -3.68 4.61
CA ARG A 98 9.43 -4.98 4.46
C ARG A 98 9.18 -5.53 3.05
N THR A 99 10.25 -5.83 2.35
CA THR A 99 10.24 -6.44 1.02
C THR A 99 9.86 -7.92 1.08
N PRO A 100 9.48 -8.55 -0.06
CA PRO A 100 9.19 -9.98 -0.12
C PRO A 100 10.35 -10.89 0.28
N THR A 101 11.61 -10.42 0.14
CA THR A 101 12.81 -11.16 0.56
C THR A 101 13.07 -11.04 2.06
N GLY A 102 12.27 -10.25 2.78
CA GLY A 102 12.37 -10.02 4.21
C GLY A 102 13.28 -8.85 4.61
N ALA A 103 13.94 -8.19 3.64
CA ALA A 103 14.74 -6.99 3.89
C ALA A 103 13.85 -5.76 4.15
N TRP A 104 14.35 -4.82 4.96
CA TRP A 104 13.68 -3.55 5.21
C TRP A 104 14.16 -2.51 4.20
N LEU A 105 13.24 -1.94 3.43
CA LEU A 105 13.52 -0.90 2.45
C LEU A 105 13.19 0.46 3.06
N PRO A 106 14.18 1.33 3.30
CA PRO A 106 13.92 2.70 3.72
C PRO A 106 13.28 3.50 2.59
N VAL A 107 12.20 4.19 2.92
CA VAL A 107 11.46 5.07 2.03
C VAL A 107 11.42 6.46 2.65
N GLY A 108 11.90 7.47 1.91
CA GLY A 108 11.98 8.85 2.37
C GLY A 108 13.37 9.51 2.38
N ALA A 109 14.41 8.84 1.86
CA ALA A 109 15.72 9.45 1.67
C ALA A 109 15.83 10.30 0.38
#